data_AF-A0A7J4XCY5-F1
#
_entry.id   AF-A0A7J4XCY5-F1
#
_cell.length_a   1.000
_cell.length_b   1.000
_cell.length_c   1.000
_cell.angle_alpha   90.00
_cell.angle_beta   90.00
_cell.angle_gamma   90.00
#
_symmetry.space_group_name_H-M   'P 1'
#
loop_
_entity.id
_entity.type
_entity.pdbx_description
1 polymer ?
#
loop_
_entity_poly.entity_id
_entity_poly.type
_entity_poly.pdbx_seq_one_letter_code
_entity_poly.pdbx_strand_id
1 'polypeptide(L)'
;MKHIFLLISFFISLNMFAIDPQKGFNYQAVLRDASGMVIKEQSVTLQVTIMSDNQVAYKETHQLTTSATGYINMVIGNGSRVFGTFEKIDWSAQNQSIKIKLDRGNGYEEISATELGSVPYAKYAEYALNSNSEDFQKSIGALKKTNDSLVNCIIDLKKQLEANETSLSDLQDATASFSEYQELKDKKYTSILPPEGLGQVNIDVNLNNVTKDYPVTAKLTYNGGNGYGFKSEIEITYQGSSSMSYPKKNFSIDLDRKIKFGDWIPMDSYHLKANYIDATQARNVCMGRVVDDVAYTLPFEKQRPWRSGWGDNVKGNILDNGAKGHIDGFPIELYINDEYYGLYTWNLKVHRDNYCMTKSNYNHILLKAEEHNNFYAFVSSNWEMKNPKIDGVSGAGDIPADIVKKISRPLDWFNSVKNNASAFKSGFNNYFNKDAMMDYYIILEAFYADDDVDKNLSMCTWDGSIWYFQWYDMDTILGLYWNGSKLLSSSGSVLNSPEPGESGKRFWNMFYAAFQPEIVARWNYLKTNALSYNNVIGRFSDFMSQISQEAYEKDFKRWPAIPSNSSCYTSLAQISKWYQERLVWMDSYFK
;
A
#
# COMPACT_ATOMS: atom_id res chain seq x y z
N MET A 1 -36.67 -30.43 -65.04
CA MET A 1 -35.53 -30.19 -65.95
C MET A 1 -34.46 -29.24 -65.40
N LYS A 2 -34.80 -28.12 -64.71
CA LYS A 2 -33.77 -27.23 -64.10
C LYS A 2 -32.92 -27.88 -62.98
N HIS A 3 -33.47 -28.79 -62.17
CA HIS A 3 -32.71 -29.46 -61.09
C HIS A 3 -31.83 -30.64 -61.53
N ILE A 4 -32.09 -31.23 -62.71
CA ILE A 4 -31.27 -32.32 -63.26
C ILE A 4 -29.97 -31.77 -63.86
N PHE A 5 -30.02 -30.60 -64.50
CA PHE A 5 -28.80 -29.90 -64.96
C PHE A 5 -27.90 -29.43 -63.81
N LEU A 6 -28.48 -29.03 -62.67
CA LEU A 6 -27.72 -28.62 -61.49
C LEU A 6 -27.02 -29.81 -60.80
N LEU A 7 -27.66 -30.99 -60.78
CA LEU A 7 -27.08 -32.20 -60.21
C LEU A 7 -25.95 -32.77 -61.09
N ILE A 8 -26.13 -32.74 -62.41
CA ILE A 8 -25.09 -33.19 -63.37
C ILE A 8 -23.88 -32.24 -63.33
N SER A 9 -24.11 -30.93 -63.17
CA SER A 9 -23.02 -29.94 -63.00
C SER A 9 -22.28 -30.09 -61.67
N PHE A 10 -22.92 -30.60 -60.60
CA PHE A 10 -22.29 -30.85 -59.30
C PHE A 10 -21.45 -32.14 -59.28
N PHE A 11 -21.83 -33.16 -60.06
CA PHE A 11 -21.06 -34.41 -60.18
C PHE A 11 -19.89 -34.35 -61.17
N ILE A 12 -19.95 -33.46 -62.18
CA ILE A 12 -18.85 -33.29 -63.15
C ILE A 12 -17.70 -32.45 -62.56
N SER A 13 -17.95 -31.58 -61.57
CA SER A 13 -16.90 -30.81 -60.89
C SER A 13 -16.14 -31.58 -59.79
N LEU A 14 -16.53 -32.83 -59.48
CA LEU A 14 -15.92 -33.65 -58.42
C LEU A 14 -14.86 -34.65 -58.92
N ASN A 15 -14.45 -34.62 -60.19
CA ASN A 15 -13.59 -35.66 -60.77
C ASN A 15 -12.35 -35.20 -61.56
N MET A 16 -11.83 -33.98 -61.37
CA MET A 16 -10.54 -33.58 -61.98
C MET A 16 -9.89 -32.50 -61.07
N PHE A 17 -8.74 -32.64 -60.42
CA PHE A 17 -7.55 -33.48 -60.65
C PHE A 17 -6.86 -33.83 -59.32
N ALA A 18 -6.61 -35.11 -59.07
CA ALA A 18 -5.38 -35.54 -58.42
C ALA A 18 -4.46 -36.01 -59.56
N ILE A 19 -3.38 -35.28 -59.85
CA ILE A 19 -2.35 -35.76 -60.76
C ILE A 19 -1.57 -36.80 -59.96
N ASP A 20 -1.76 -38.08 -60.29
CA ASP A 20 -0.89 -39.16 -59.82
C ASP A 20 0.53 -38.84 -60.31
N PRO A 21 1.51 -38.59 -59.43
CA PRO A 21 2.88 -38.37 -59.87
C PRO A 21 3.36 -39.58 -60.66
N GLN A 22 3.96 -39.30 -61.81
CA GLN A 22 4.37 -40.26 -62.84
C GLN A 22 4.98 -41.55 -62.26
N LYS A 23 4.46 -42.71 -62.68
CA LYS A 23 4.95 -44.04 -62.27
C LYS A 23 6.32 -44.32 -62.90
N GLY A 24 7.39 -44.08 -62.15
CA GLY A 24 8.77 -44.38 -62.57
C GLY A 24 9.68 -43.17 -62.64
N PHE A 25 10.92 -43.40 -63.07
CA PHE A 25 11.93 -42.33 -63.22
C PHE A 25 12.69 -42.47 -64.54
N ASN A 26 13.13 -41.33 -65.09
CA ASN A 26 13.84 -41.28 -66.37
C ASN A 26 15.24 -41.88 -66.25
N TYR A 27 15.64 -42.63 -67.29
CA TYR A 27 16.98 -43.16 -67.48
C TYR A 27 17.46 -42.86 -68.90
N GLN A 28 18.65 -42.27 -69.00
CA GLN A 28 19.30 -41.97 -70.26
C GLN A 28 20.72 -42.53 -70.26
N ALA A 29 21.12 -43.16 -71.36
CA ALA A 29 22.47 -43.72 -71.50
C ALA A 29 22.92 -43.69 -72.96
N VAL A 30 24.24 -43.61 -73.19
CA VAL A 30 24.85 -43.81 -74.51
C VAL A 30 25.33 -45.24 -74.60
N LEU A 31 24.82 -45.99 -75.58
CA LEU A 31 25.18 -47.40 -75.75
C LEU A 31 26.43 -47.51 -76.63
N ARG A 32 27.37 -48.36 -76.19
CA ARG A 32 28.62 -48.65 -76.90
C ARG A 32 28.77 -50.15 -77.11
N ASP A 33 29.47 -50.54 -78.17
CA ASP A 33 29.84 -51.93 -78.44
C ASP A 33 31.07 -52.37 -77.63
N ALA A 34 31.47 -53.63 -77.76
CA ALA A 34 32.62 -54.19 -77.04
C ALA A 34 33.98 -53.55 -77.42
N SER A 35 34.05 -52.81 -78.53
CA SER A 35 35.24 -52.03 -78.93
C SER A 35 35.22 -50.59 -78.40
N GLY A 36 34.14 -50.18 -77.73
CA GLY A 36 33.95 -48.82 -77.20
C GLY A 36 33.31 -47.83 -78.18
N MET A 37 33.00 -48.26 -79.41
CA MET A 37 32.31 -47.44 -80.41
C MET A 37 30.82 -47.32 -80.11
N VAL A 38 30.24 -46.16 -80.45
CA VAL A 38 28.84 -45.85 -80.15
C VAL A 38 27.90 -46.61 -81.09
N ILE A 39 26.87 -47.25 -80.55
CA ILE A 39 25.83 -47.96 -81.30
C ILE A 39 24.78 -46.94 -81.75
N LYS A 40 24.73 -46.62 -83.04
CA LYS A 40 23.87 -45.57 -83.60
C LYS A 40 22.76 -46.15 -84.47
N GLU A 41 21.55 -45.61 -84.34
CA GLU A 41 20.37 -45.93 -85.18
C GLU A 41 20.05 -47.42 -85.29
N GLN A 42 20.27 -48.19 -84.21
CA GLN A 42 20.00 -49.61 -84.15
C GLN A 42 18.93 -49.95 -83.11
N SER A 43 18.07 -50.91 -83.47
CA SER A 43 17.10 -51.49 -82.54
C SER A 43 17.82 -52.37 -81.53
N VAL A 44 17.59 -52.12 -80.26
CA VAL A 44 18.19 -52.83 -79.12
C VAL A 44 17.12 -53.16 -78.10
N THR A 45 17.33 -54.22 -77.32
CA THR A 45 16.47 -54.54 -76.17
C THR A 45 17.26 -54.37 -74.88
N LEU A 46 16.73 -53.60 -73.94
CA LEU A 46 17.30 -53.48 -72.61
C LEU A 46 16.43 -54.24 -71.60
N GLN A 47 17.08 -54.93 -70.67
CA GLN A 47 16.45 -55.49 -69.48
C GLN A 47 16.92 -54.73 -68.26
N VAL A 48 15.97 -54.16 -67.53
CA VAL A 48 16.20 -53.48 -66.27
C VAL A 48 15.84 -54.43 -65.14
N THR A 49 16.73 -54.59 -64.17
CA THR A 49 16.49 -55.35 -62.94
C THR A 49 16.78 -54.45 -61.74
N ILE A 50 15.79 -54.28 -60.86
CA ILE A 50 15.95 -53.62 -59.57
C ILE A 50 16.15 -54.70 -58.52
N MET A 51 17.25 -54.58 -57.78
CA MET A 51 17.61 -55.44 -56.66
C MET A 51 17.37 -54.70 -55.35
N SER A 52 16.85 -55.42 -54.35
CA SER A 52 16.75 -54.96 -52.96
C SER A 52 17.32 -56.06 -52.06
N ASP A 53 18.28 -55.73 -51.21
CA ASP A 53 18.95 -56.69 -50.30
C ASP A 53 19.40 -57.98 -51.00
N ASN A 54 20.05 -57.83 -52.17
CA ASN A 54 20.53 -58.91 -53.04
C ASN A 54 19.46 -59.85 -53.64
N GLN A 55 18.17 -59.52 -53.54
CA GLN A 55 17.07 -60.22 -54.22
C GLN A 55 16.46 -59.37 -55.34
N VAL A 56 15.92 -60.02 -56.39
CA VAL A 56 15.24 -59.29 -57.48
C VAL A 56 13.90 -58.78 -56.97
N ALA A 57 13.76 -57.46 -56.84
CA ALA A 57 12.51 -56.81 -56.45
C ALA A 57 11.60 -56.57 -57.67
N TYR A 58 12.19 -56.18 -58.82
CA TYR A 58 11.44 -55.87 -60.03
C TYR A 58 12.29 -56.07 -61.30
N LYS A 59 11.65 -56.44 -62.41
CA LYS A 59 12.31 -56.61 -63.71
C LYS A 59 11.38 -56.22 -64.86
N GLU A 60 11.90 -55.49 -65.82
CA GLU A 60 11.19 -55.09 -67.04
C GLU A 60 12.12 -55.08 -68.27
N THR A 61 11.51 -55.07 -69.47
CA THR A 61 12.22 -54.91 -70.73
C THR A 61 11.72 -53.71 -71.53
N HIS A 62 12.63 -53.12 -72.30
CA HIS A 62 12.35 -52.03 -73.23
C HIS A 62 12.95 -52.37 -74.59
N GLN A 63 12.17 -52.24 -75.66
CA GLN A 63 12.68 -52.23 -77.02
C GLN A 63 12.79 -50.80 -77.50
N LEU A 64 14.01 -50.37 -77.84
CA LEU A 64 14.34 -48.98 -78.17
C LEU A 64 15.24 -48.94 -79.39
N THR A 65 15.23 -47.82 -80.12
CA THR A 65 16.20 -47.54 -81.18
C THR A 65 17.18 -46.49 -80.68
N THR A 66 18.49 -46.73 -80.80
CA THR A 66 19.50 -45.73 -80.42
C THR A 66 19.46 -44.53 -81.35
N SER A 67 19.74 -43.33 -80.85
CA SER A 67 19.79 -42.12 -81.69
C SER A 67 21.02 -42.09 -82.61
N ALA A 68 21.11 -41.10 -83.51
CA ALA A 68 22.30 -40.84 -84.34
C ALA A 68 23.58 -40.55 -83.52
N THR A 69 23.45 -40.23 -82.24
CA THR A 69 24.56 -40.05 -81.28
C THR A 69 24.64 -41.20 -80.27
N GLY A 70 23.82 -42.24 -80.45
CA GLY A 70 23.79 -43.49 -79.71
C GLY A 70 23.20 -43.46 -78.31
N TYR A 71 22.56 -42.35 -77.92
CA TYR A 71 21.81 -42.34 -76.66
C TYR A 71 20.43 -42.97 -76.81
N ILE A 72 19.97 -43.58 -75.72
CA ILE A 72 18.60 -44.02 -75.48
C ILE A 72 18.00 -43.23 -74.33
N ASN A 73 16.68 -43.13 -74.29
CA ASN A 73 15.92 -42.60 -73.16
C ASN A 73 14.74 -43.55 -72.88
N MET A 74 14.55 -43.90 -71.62
CA MET A 74 13.43 -44.72 -71.16
C MET A 74 13.01 -44.29 -69.75
N VAL A 75 11.75 -44.56 -69.39
CA VAL A 75 11.29 -44.43 -68.00
C VAL A 75 11.31 -45.82 -67.37
N ILE A 76 12.16 -46.00 -66.37
CA ILE A 76 12.20 -47.24 -65.59
C ILE A 76 10.92 -47.30 -64.76
N GLY A 77 10.15 -48.38 -64.92
CA GLY A 77 8.81 -48.57 -64.35
C GLY A 77 7.68 -48.57 -65.41
N ASN A 78 7.96 -48.13 -66.64
CA ASN A 78 7.02 -48.13 -67.76
C ASN A 78 7.35 -49.18 -68.85
N GLY A 79 8.30 -50.08 -68.58
CA GLY A 79 8.66 -51.14 -69.51
C GLY A 79 7.64 -52.28 -69.55
N SER A 80 7.89 -53.24 -70.43
CA SER A 80 7.16 -54.51 -70.39
C SER A 80 7.62 -55.31 -69.18
N ARG A 81 6.74 -55.42 -68.18
CA ARG A 81 7.00 -56.14 -66.94
C ARG A 81 7.37 -57.61 -67.20
N VAL A 82 8.47 -58.05 -66.60
CA VAL A 82 8.90 -59.47 -66.57
C VAL A 82 8.69 -60.08 -65.18
N PHE A 83 8.97 -59.36 -64.10
CA PHE A 83 8.86 -59.85 -62.72
C PHE A 83 8.59 -58.72 -61.72
N GLY A 84 7.85 -59.00 -60.63
CA GLY A 84 7.53 -58.01 -59.57
C GLY A 84 6.59 -56.90 -60.03
N THR A 85 6.08 -56.05 -59.14
CA THR A 85 5.21 -54.89 -59.49
C THR A 85 5.90 -53.61 -59.03
N PHE A 86 6.05 -52.61 -59.90
CA PHE A 86 6.85 -51.42 -59.61
C PHE A 86 6.37 -50.65 -58.38
N GLU A 87 5.05 -50.51 -58.21
CA GLU A 87 4.44 -49.82 -57.05
C GLU A 87 4.58 -50.58 -55.73
N LYS A 88 4.96 -51.86 -55.78
CA LYS A 88 5.17 -52.70 -54.59
C LYS A 88 6.63 -52.84 -54.21
N ILE A 89 7.55 -52.16 -54.92
CA ILE A 89 8.94 -52.11 -54.51
C ILE A 89 9.01 -51.30 -53.21
N ASP A 90 9.54 -51.90 -52.16
CA ASP A 90 9.82 -51.20 -50.91
C ASP A 90 11.08 -50.36 -51.07
N TRP A 91 10.92 -49.11 -51.53
CA TRP A 91 12.02 -48.15 -51.71
C TRP A 91 12.68 -47.71 -50.39
N SER A 92 12.19 -48.14 -49.23
CA SER A 92 12.80 -47.83 -47.92
C SER A 92 13.87 -48.84 -47.48
N ALA A 93 13.96 -49.98 -48.16
CA ALA A 93 14.97 -51.00 -47.86
C ALA A 93 16.40 -50.48 -48.11
N GLN A 94 17.36 -50.97 -47.32
CA GLN A 94 18.78 -50.63 -47.48
C GLN A 94 19.36 -51.35 -48.71
N ASN A 95 20.44 -50.82 -49.29
CA ASN A 95 21.21 -51.48 -50.37
C ASN A 95 20.42 -51.83 -51.64
N GLN A 96 19.74 -50.86 -52.24
CA GLN A 96 19.08 -51.04 -53.54
C GLN A 96 20.04 -50.79 -54.70
N SER A 97 19.90 -51.56 -55.78
CA SER A 97 20.68 -51.35 -57.01
C SER A 97 19.89 -51.62 -58.28
N ILE A 98 20.28 -50.96 -59.37
CA ILE A 98 19.75 -51.17 -60.71
C ILE A 98 20.81 -51.86 -61.55
N LYS A 99 20.42 -52.95 -62.21
CA LYS A 99 21.22 -53.64 -63.22
C LYS A 99 20.56 -53.48 -64.57
N ILE A 100 21.37 -53.15 -65.58
CA ILE A 100 20.95 -52.99 -66.97
C ILE A 100 21.68 -54.01 -67.81
N LYS A 101 20.92 -54.82 -68.54
CA LYS A 101 21.45 -55.72 -69.57
C LYS A 101 21.01 -55.28 -70.95
N LEU A 102 21.88 -55.44 -71.94
CA LEU A 102 21.65 -55.10 -73.34
C LEU A 102 21.66 -56.37 -74.19
N ASP A 103 20.64 -56.54 -75.03
CA ASP A 103 20.60 -57.56 -76.08
C ASP A 103 20.63 -56.88 -77.45
N ARG A 104 21.57 -57.34 -78.28
CA ARG A 104 21.82 -56.87 -79.66
C ARG A 104 21.36 -57.89 -80.72
N GLY A 105 20.61 -58.92 -80.32
CA GLY A 105 20.15 -60.04 -81.15
C GLY A 105 20.84 -61.38 -80.84
N ASN A 106 21.76 -61.42 -79.88
CA ASN A 106 22.56 -62.62 -79.51
C ASN A 106 22.49 -62.96 -78.01
N GLY A 107 21.55 -62.35 -77.27
CA GLY A 107 21.35 -62.55 -75.83
C GLY A 107 21.76 -61.34 -74.98
N TYR A 108 21.35 -61.36 -73.71
CA TYR A 108 21.55 -60.25 -72.76
C TYR A 108 22.95 -60.26 -72.11
N GLU A 109 23.67 -59.15 -72.26
CA GLU A 109 24.94 -58.86 -71.59
C GLU A 109 24.75 -57.73 -70.55
N GLU A 110 25.35 -57.84 -69.36
CA GLU A 110 25.25 -56.79 -68.34
C GLU A 110 26.17 -55.61 -68.68
N ILE A 111 25.60 -54.42 -68.83
CA ILE A 111 26.33 -53.21 -69.22
C ILE A 111 26.43 -52.18 -68.09
N SER A 112 25.62 -52.33 -67.04
CA SER A 112 25.65 -51.45 -65.87
C SER A 112 25.07 -52.15 -64.66
N ALA A 113 25.73 -51.96 -63.51
CA ALA A 113 25.20 -52.25 -62.18
C ALA A 113 25.52 -51.04 -61.30
N THR A 114 24.51 -50.41 -60.71
CA THR A 114 24.68 -49.17 -59.93
C THR A 114 23.81 -49.19 -58.70
N GLU A 115 24.39 -48.88 -57.54
CA GLU A 115 23.65 -48.70 -56.28
C GLU A 115 22.88 -47.38 -56.29
N LEU A 116 21.69 -47.39 -55.70
CA LEU A 116 20.85 -46.21 -55.56
C LEU A 116 21.11 -45.55 -54.20
N GLY A 117 21.68 -44.35 -54.22
CA GLY A 117 21.77 -43.49 -53.04
C GLY A 117 20.48 -42.70 -52.79
N SER A 118 20.23 -42.32 -51.53
CA SER A 118 19.09 -41.47 -51.18
C SER A 118 19.20 -40.08 -51.82
N VAL A 119 18.12 -39.60 -52.44
CA VAL A 119 18.05 -38.22 -52.98
C VAL A 119 17.70 -37.20 -51.86
N PRO A 120 18.03 -35.91 -52.03
CA PRO A 120 17.85 -34.89 -50.98
C PRO A 120 16.41 -34.79 -50.42
N TYR A 121 15.39 -34.96 -51.25
CA TYR A 121 13.99 -34.93 -50.80
C TYR A 121 13.62 -36.12 -49.91
N ALA A 122 14.17 -37.32 -50.20
CA ALA A 122 13.99 -38.50 -49.35
C ALA A 122 14.70 -38.34 -48.00
N LYS A 123 15.90 -37.72 -47.98
CA LYS A 123 16.59 -37.37 -46.73
C LYS A 123 15.81 -36.32 -45.92
N TYR A 124 15.18 -35.34 -46.57
CA TYR A 124 14.35 -34.34 -45.88
C TYR A 124 13.09 -34.97 -45.25
N ALA A 125 12.47 -35.94 -45.91
CA ALA A 125 11.34 -36.69 -45.35
C ALA A 125 11.74 -37.53 -44.11
N GLU A 126 12.94 -38.11 -44.09
CA GLU A 126 13.49 -38.78 -42.91
C GLU A 126 13.73 -37.80 -41.75
N TYR A 127 14.25 -36.59 -42.03
CA TYR A 127 14.37 -35.52 -41.02
C TYR A 127 13.01 -35.06 -40.47
N ALA A 128 11.97 -35.03 -41.30
CA ALA A 128 10.62 -34.63 -40.88
C ALA A 128 9.89 -35.73 -40.07
N LEU A 129 10.27 -37.00 -40.23
CA LEU A 129 9.75 -38.13 -39.44
C LEU A 129 10.54 -38.35 -38.13
N ASN A 130 11.81 -37.93 -38.09
CA ASN A 130 12.70 -38.05 -36.92
C ASN A 130 12.91 -36.73 -36.15
N SER A 131 12.14 -35.67 -36.44
CA SER A 131 12.10 -34.45 -35.62
C SER A 131 11.36 -34.73 -34.31
N ASN A 132 12.14 -35.28 -33.39
CA ASN A 132 11.77 -35.72 -32.06
C ASN A 132 10.93 -34.70 -31.29
N SER A 133 9.99 -35.28 -30.53
CA SER A 133 9.02 -34.73 -29.58
C SER A 133 9.34 -33.43 -28.84
N GLU A 134 10.57 -32.99 -28.67
CA GLU A 134 10.89 -31.83 -27.81
C GLU A 134 10.31 -30.51 -28.31
N ASP A 135 10.37 -30.18 -29.59
CA ASP A 135 9.85 -28.88 -30.06
C ASP A 135 8.32 -28.88 -30.17
N PHE A 136 7.72 -30.04 -30.43
CA PHE A 136 6.28 -30.23 -30.30
C PHE A 136 5.84 -30.16 -28.82
N GLN A 137 6.59 -30.75 -27.90
CA GLN A 137 6.34 -30.67 -26.45
C GLN A 137 6.58 -29.26 -25.90
N LYS A 138 7.56 -28.50 -26.42
CA LYS A 138 7.75 -27.08 -26.10
C LYS A 138 6.59 -26.24 -26.60
N SER A 139 6.12 -26.50 -27.83
CA SER A 139 4.95 -25.81 -28.40
C SER A 139 3.69 -26.13 -27.61
N ILE A 140 3.48 -27.39 -27.22
CA ILE A 140 2.41 -27.80 -26.30
C ILE A 140 2.57 -27.14 -24.93
N GLY A 141 3.79 -27.06 -24.39
CA GLY A 141 4.08 -26.41 -23.11
C GLY A 141 3.83 -24.90 -23.15
N ALA A 142 4.17 -24.23 -24.25
CA ALA A 142 3.87 -22.82 -24.47
C ALA A 142 2.36 -22.60 -24.61
N LEU A 143 1.66 -23.42 -25.38
CA LEU A 143 0.21 -23.38 -25.51
C LEU A 143 -0.49 -23.63 -24.17
N LYS A 144 -0.01 -24.58 -23.36
CA LYS A 144 -0.51 -24.82 -21.99
C LYS A 144 -0.29 -23.61 -21.09
N LYS A 145 0.90 -23.00 -21.08
CA LYS A 145 1.16 -21.77 -20.31
C LYS A 145 0.27 -20.62 -20.73
N THR A 146 0.06 -20.41 -22.03
CA THR A 146 -0.87 -19.40 -22.54
C THR A 146 -2.31 -19.72 -22.12
N ASN A 147 -2.71 -20.99 -22.18
CA ASN A 147 -4.04 -21.42 -21.75
C ASN A 147 -4.24 -21.25 -20.23
N ASP A 148 -3.25 -21.57 -19.41
CA ASP A 148 -3.29 -21.36 -17.95
C ASP A 148 -3.32 -19.87 -17.62
N SER A 149 -2.60 -19.04 -18.36
CA SER A 149 -2.66 -17.58 -18.23
C SER A 149 -4.03 -17.02 -18.64
N LEU A 150 -4.64 -17.55 -19.70
CA LEU A 150 -6.01 -17.22 -20.10
C LEU A 150 -7.03 -17.68 -19.06
N VAL A 151 -6.88 -18.88 -18.49
CA VAL A 151 -7.75 -19.40 -17.42
C VAL A 151 -7.61 -18.54 -16.17
N ASN A 152 -6.40 -18.15 -15.78
CA ASN A 152 -6.18 -17.23 -14.66
C ASN A 152 -6.77 -15.84 -14.95
N CYS A 153 -6.63 -15.33 -16.17
CA CYS A 153 -7.26 -14.08 -16.58
C CYS A 153 -8.80 -14.19 -16.53
N ILE A 154 -9.37 -15.33 -16.95
CA ILE A 154 -10.81 -15.60 -16.83
C ILE A 154 -11.24 -15.73 -15.37
N ILE A 155 -10.45 -16.35 -14.50
CA ILE A 155 -10.71 -16.44 -13.06
C ILE A 155 -10.67 -15.05 -12.44
N ASP A 156 -9.69 -14.21 -12.79
CA ASP A 156 -9.58 -12.84 -12.30
C ASP A 156 -10.71 -11.95 -12.85
N LEU A 157 -11.07 -12.10 -14.13
CA LEU A 157 -12.24 -11.43 -14.71
C LEU A 157 -13.54 -11.89 -14.07
N LYS A 158 -13.67 -13.18 -13.72
CA LYS A 158 -14.81 -13.70 -12.96
C LYS A 158 -14.85 -13.13 -11.55
N LYS A 159 -13.71 -13.08 -10.85
CA LYS A 159 -13.63 -12.42 -9.53
C LYS A 159 -13.97 -10.94 -9.62
N GLN A 160 -13.50 -10.25 -10.66
CA GLN A 160 -13.86 -8.85 -10.90
C GLN A 160 -15.35 -8.70 -11.24
N LEU A 161 -15.92 -9.64 -12.00
CA LEU A 161 -17.35 -9.65 -12.30
C LEU A 161 -18.20 -9.92 -11.05
N GLU A 162 -17.82 -10.91 -10.23
CA GLU A 162 -18.45 -11.23 -8.94
C GLU A 162 -18.32 -10.06 -7.95
N ALA A 163 -17.14 -9.42 -7.90
CA ALA A 163 -16.93 -8.22 -7.10
C ALA A 163 -17.78 -7.03 -7.62
N ASN A 164 -17.95 -6.91 -8.94
CA ASN A 164 -18.79 -5.88 -9.54
C ASN A 164 -20.29 -6.18 -9.37
N GLU A 165 -20.72 -7.44 -9.41
CA GLU A 165 -22.09 -7.87 -9.11
C GLU A 165 -22.42 -7.65 -7.63
N THR A 166 -21.47 -7.94 -6.73
CA THR A 166 -21.56 -7.60 -5.30
C THR A 166 -21.58 -6.08 -5.11
N SER A 167 -20.74 -5.33 -5.84
CA SER A 167 -20.78 -3.86 -5.79
C SER A 167 -22.07 -3.29 -6.39
N LEU A 168 -22.68 -3.96 -7.38
CA LEU A 168 -23.97 -3.57 -7.95
C LEU A 168 -25.12 -3.89 -6.99
N SER A 169 -25.06 -5.03 -6.28
CA SER A 169 -26.00 -5.36 -5.20
C SER A 169 -25.83 -4.40 -4.03
N ASP A 170 -24.59 -4.08 -3.65
CA ASP A 170 -24.29 -3.09 -2.61
C ASP A 170 -24.71 -1.69 -3.03
N LEU A 171 -24.64 -1.34 -4.33
CA LEU A 171 -25.16 -0.09 -4.87
C LEU A 171 -26.69 -0.09 -4.96
N GLN A 172 -27.31 -1.23 -5.26
CA GLN A 172 -28.77 -1.39 -5.26
C GLN A 172 -29.33 -1.41 -3.83
N ASP A 173 -28.61 -1.99 -2.88
CA ASP A 173 -28.85 -1.94 -1.44
C ASP A 173 -28.54 -0.54 -0.91
N ALA A 174 -27.54 0.17 -1.46
CA ALA A 174 -27.29 1.59 -1.15
C ALA A 174 -28.34 2.54 -1.77
N THR A 175 -28.98 2.13 -2.87
CA THR A 175 -30.08 2.88 -3.51
C THR A 175 -31.41 2.55 -2.82
N ALA A 176 -31.58 1.32 -2.34
CA ALA A 176 -32.70 0.89 -1.49
C ALA A 176 -32.56 1.44 -0.06
N SER A 177 -31.32 1.67 0.43
CA SER A 177 -31.03 2.32 1.71
C SER A 177 -31.28 3.83 1.71
N PHE A 178 -31.60 4.42 0.55
CA PHE A 178 -32.19 5.76 0.51
C PHE A 178 -33.61 5.78 1.11
N SER A 179 -34.32 4.65 1.10
CA SER A 179 -35.59 4.43 1.82
C SER A 179 -35.37 4.16 3.33
N GLU A 180 -34.15 3.74 3.69
CA GLU A 180 -33.71 3.37 5.04
C GLU A 180 -33.08 4.57 5.80
N TYR A 181 -33.21 5.78 5.23
CA TYR A 181 -32.83 7.05 5.85
C TYR A 181 -33.51 7.29 7.22
N GLN A 182 -34.64 6.63 7.49
CA GLN A 182 -35.29 6.69 8.81
C GLN A 182 -34.82 5.63 9.81
N GLU A 183 -34.23 4.51 9.37
CA GLU A 183 -33.74 3.45 10.28
C GLU A 183 -32.33 3.72 10.81
N LEU A 184 -31.53 4.53 10.12
CA LEU A 184 -30.20 4.97 10.61
C LEU A 184 -30.26 5.93 11.81
N LYS A 185 -31.44 6.47 12.16
CA LYS A 185 -31.63 7.20 13.43
C LYS A 185 -31.46 6.32 14.67
N ASP A 186 -31.54 5.01 14.53
CA ASP A 186 -31.47 4.07 15.66
C ASP A 186 -30.04 3.52 15.92
N LYS A 187 -29.05 3.85 15.08
CA LYS A 187 -27.62 3.59 15.39
C LYS A 187 -27.02 4.75 16.19
N LYS A 188 -26.42 4.45 17.35
CA LYS A 188 -25.74 5.43 18.22
C LYS A 188 -24.61 6.21 17.52
N TYR A 189 -24.05 5.69 16.42
CA TYR A 189 -23.01 6.32 15.59
C TYR A 189 -22.85 5.60 14.23
N THR A 190 -22.18 6.25 13.27
CA THR A 190 -21.75 5.66 11.98
C THR A 190 -20.29 5.19 12.07
N SER A 191 -20.00 3.93 11.74
CA SER A 191 -18.63 3.43 11.65
C SER A 191 -18.09 3.61 10.23
N ILE A 192 -16.83 4.02 10.12
CA ILE A 192 -16.14 4.19 8.85
C ILE A 192 -14.68 3.74 8.99
N LEU A 193 -14.09 3.18 7.95
CA LEU A 193 -12.66 2.93 7.92
C LEU A 193 -11.90 4.25 7.78
N PRO A 194 -10.78 4.45 8.48
CA PRO A 194 -9.89 5.58 8.23
C PRO A 194 -9.35 5.49 6.79
N PRO A 195 -8.84 6.60 6.22
CA PRO A 195 -8.35 6.57 4.85
C PRO A 195 -7.09 5.68 4.77
N GLU A 196 -6.93 4.97 3.64
CA GLU A 196 -5.70 4.19 3.36
C GLU A 196 -4.54 5.09 2.88
N GLY A 197 -4.81 6.38 2.65
CA GLY A 197 -3.85 7.40 2.25
C GLY A 197 -4.39 8.80 2.53
N LEU A 198 -4.21 9.73 1.59
CA LEU A 198 -4.69 11.10 1.75
C LEU A 198 -6.21 11.20 1.53
N GLY A 199 -6.96 11.42 2.62
CA GLY A 199 -8.40 11.65 2.55
C GLY A 199 -8.74 12.99 1.91
N GLN A 200 -9.99 13.18 1.50
CA GLN A 200 -10.49 14.45 0.97
C GLN A 200 -11.70 14.93 1.75
N VAL A 201 -11.72 16.23 2.05
CA VAL A 201 -12.84 16.91 2.70
C VAL A 201 -13.20 18.12 1.85
N ASN A 202 -14.47 18.23 1.44
CA ASN A 202 -15.02 19.48 0.91
C ASN A 202 -15.98 20.09 1.94
N ILE A 203 -15.88 21.40 2.16
CA ILE A 203 -16.81 22.15 3.01
C ILE A 203 -17.42 23.29 2.20
N ASP A 204 -18.75 23.26 2.06
CA ASP A 204 -19.52 24.33 1.43
C ASP A 204 -19.86 25.38 2.50
N VAL A 205 -19.10 26.47 2.51
CA VAL A 205 -19.20 27.54 3.52
C VAL A 205 -18.69 28.88 3.00
N ASN A 206 -19.30 29.97 3.48
CA ASN A 206 -18.72 31.30 3.34
C ASN A 206 -17.77 31.59 4.51
N LEU A 207 -16.46 31.50 4.25
CA LEU A 207 -15.41 31.72 5.26
C LEU A 207 -15.43 33.11 5.91
N ASN A 208 -16.02 34.12 5.25
CA ASN A 208 -16.14 35.46 5.84
C ASN A 208 -17.09 35.50 7.05
N ASN A 209 -17.98 34.51 7.16
CA ASN A 209 -18.90 34.39 8.28
C ASN A 209 -18.31 33.58 9.43
N VAL A 210 -17.27 32.78 9.17
CA VAL A 210 -16.67 31.90 10.18
C VAL A 210 -15.85 32.74 11.15
N THR A 211 -16.09 32.55 12.44
CA THR A 211 -15.34 33.21 13.52
C THR A 211 -14.85 32.17 14.53
N LYS A 212 -14.06 32.59 15.52
CA LYS A 212 -13.64 31.69 16.61
C LYS A 212 -14.80 31.34 17.56
N ASP A 213 -15.64 32.33 17.86
CA ASP A 213 -16.58 32.24 18.97
C ASP A 213 -18.01 31.89 18.53
N TYR A 214 -18.36 32.17 17.28
CA TYR A 214 -19.71 31.95 16.75
C TYR A 214 -19.69 30.89 15.64
N PRO A 215 -20.27 29.71 15.88
CA PRO A 215 -20.35 28.66 14.87
C PRO A 215 -21.23 29.09 13.70
N VAL A 216 -20.83 28.63 12.51
CA VAL A 216 -21.59 28.78 11.26
C VAL A 216 -22.01 27.40 10.78
N THR A 217 -23.25 27.26 10.32
CA THR A 217 -23.69 26.00 9.69
C THR A 217 -23.08 25.87 8.29
N ALA A 218 -22.54 24.70 7.98
CA ALA A 218 -21.96 24.36 6.69
C ALA A 218 -22.30 22.92 6.30
N LYS A 219 -22.01 22.57 5.05
CA LYS A 219 -22.13 21.17 4.58
C LYS A 219 -20.73 20.61 4.35
N LEU A 220 -20.47 19.44 4.89
CA LEU A 220 -19.21 18.73 4.75
C LEU A 220 -19.44 17.45 3.95
N THR A 221 -18.56 17.19 2.99
CA THR A 221 -18.42 15.90 2.33
C THR A 221 -17.03 15.36 2.63
N TYR A 222 -16.96 14.19 3.27
CA TYR A 222 -15.73 13.43 3.50
C TYR A 222 -15.65 12.25 2.54
N ASN A 223 -14.47 12.05 1.96
CA ASN A 223 -14.11 10.89 1.14
C ASN A 223 -12.78 10.32 1.61
N GLY A 224 -12.75 9.08 2.08
CA GLY A 224 -11.55 8.40 2.57
C GLY A 224 -10.62 7.86 1.48
N GLY A 225 -10.99 7.94 0.20
CA GLY A 225 -10.20 7.40 -0.93
C GLY A 225 -10.25 5.88 -1.06
N ASN A 226 -10.89 5.18 -0.12
CA ASN A 226 -11.06 3.73 -0.05
C ASN A 226 -12.50 3.29 -0.33
N GLY A 227 -13.29 4.13 -1.01
CA GLY A 227 -14.72 3.90 -1.27
C GLY A 227 -15.65 4.26 -0.12
N TYR A 228 -15.11 4.59 1.06
CA TYR A 228 -15.90 5.04 2.21
C TYR A 228 -15.92 6.56 2.31
N GLY A 229 -17.08 7.12 2.64
CA GLY A 229 -17.26 8.56 2.81
C GLY A 229 -18.59 8.88 3.46
N PHE A 230 -18.81 10.15 3.81
CA PHE A 230 -20.09 10.61 4.33
C PHE A 230 -20.32 12.09 4.04
N LYS A 231 -21.60 12.48 4.10
CA LYS A 231 -22.02 13.88 4.13
C LYS A 231 -22.56 14.22 5.51
N SER A 232 -22.28 15.43 5.99
CA SER A 232 -22.74 15.93 7.28
C SER A 232 -23.15 17.38 7.15
N GLU A 233 -24.24 17.77 7.78
CA GLU A 233 -24.36 19.16 8.22
C GLU A 233 -23.41 19.35 9.40
N ILE A 234 -22.71 20.47 9.43
CA ILE A 234 -21.72 20.75 10.47
C ILE A 234 -21.90 22.16 11.03
N GLU A 235 -21.50 22.35 12.27
CA GLU A 235 -21.14 23.65 12.81
C GLU A 235 -19.62 23.83 12.69
N ILE A 236 -19.18 24.98 12.16
CA ILE A 236 -17.76 25.28 11.95
C ILE A 236 -17.35 26.60 12.60
N THR A 237 -16.21 26.59 13.30
CA THR A 237 -15.52 27.78 13.83
C THR A 237 -14.04 27.75 13.47
N TYR A 238 -13.38 28.91 13.51
CA TYR A 238 -11.93 28.95 13.55
C TYR A 238 -11.41 28.45 14.89
N GLN A 239 -10.27 27.76 14.85
CA GLN A 239 -9.67 27.13 16.02
C GLN A 239 -8.27 27.66 16.33
N GLY A 240 -7.99 27.79 17.62
CA GLY A 240 -6.68 28.08 18.18
C GLY A 240 -6.58 29.47 18.78
N SER A 241 -5.43 29.76 19.39
CA SER A 241 -5.14 31.04 20.07
C SER A 241 -4.11 31.82 19.27
N SER A 242 -2.82 31.54 19.42
CA SER A 242 -1.76 32.16 18.60
C SER A 242 -1.94 31.90 17.09
N SER A 243 -2.41 30.71 16.72
CA SER A 243 -2.63 30.32 15.32
C SER A 243 -3.71 31.12 14.61
N MET A 244 -4.54 31.87 15.33
CA MET A 244 -5.50 32.81 14.74
C MET A 244 -4.82 33.93 13.96
N SER A 245 -3.53 34.20 14.24
CA SER A 245 -2.73 35.16 13.47
C SER A 245 -2.29 34.62 12.10
N TYR A 246 -2.27 33.30 11.89
CA TYR A 246 -1.76 32.69 10.66
C TYR A 246 -2.76 32.80 9.50
N PRO A 247 -2.28 32.94 8.25
CA PRO A 247 -3.17 33.09 7.10
C PRO A 247 -3.98 31.82 6.81
N LYS A 248 -3.39 30.63 7.03
CA LYS A 248 -4.05 29.33 6.93
C LYS A 248 -4.66 28.97 8.29
N LYS A 249 -6.00 28.93 8.39
CA LYS A 249 -6.71 28.76 9.66
C LYS A 249 -6.92 27.29 10.00
N ASN A 250 -6.86 26.96 11.29
CA ASN A 250 -7.42 25.69 11.77
C ASN A 250 -8.95 25.82 11.90
N PHE A 251 -9.65 24.70 11.81
CA PHE A 251 -11.09 24.64 12.00
C PHE A 251 -11.47 23.71 13.13
N SER A 252 -12.47 24.09 13.91
CA SER A 252 -13.24 23.19 14.74
C SER A 252 -14.54 22.88 14.02
N ILE A 253 -14.82 21.60 13.84
CA ILE A 253 -16.05 21.11 13.24
C ILE A 253 -16.81 20.24 14.23
N ASP A 254 -18.12 20.45 14.30
CA ASP A 254 -19.06 19.59 15.02
C ASP A 254 -20.06 19.04 14.00
N LEU A 255 -20.13 17.72 13.89
CA LEU A 255 -20.94 16.96 12.96
C LEU A 255 -22.36 16.77 13.51
N ASP A 256 -23.32 16.55 12.62
CA ASP A 256 -24.72 16.25 12.98
C ASP A 256 -24.90 14.91 13.72
N ARG A 257 -23.86 14.06 13.73
CA ARG A 257 -23.86 12.73 14.34
C ARG A 257 -22.45 12.26 14.68
N LYS A 258 -22.38 11.25 15.56
CA LYS A 258 -21.11 10.60 15.91
C LYS A 258 -20.62 9.71 14.77
N ILE A 259 -19.34 9.85 14.43
CA ILE A 259 -18.59 9.02 13.50
C ILE A 259 -17.51 8.26 14.29
N LYS A 260 -17.31 6.99 13.96
CA LYS A 260 -16.24 6.16 14.50
C LYS A 260 -15.28 5.79 13.38
N PHE A 261 -14.10 6.42 13.36
CA PHE A 261 -13.03 6.08 12.42
C PHE A 261 -12.20 4.93 12.99
N GLY A 262 -12.26 3.75 12.38
CA GLY A 262 -11.41 2.61 12.77
C GLY A 262 -11.50 2.26 14.26
N ASP A 263 -10.36 2.33 14.95
CA ASP A 263 -10.21 2.02 16.38
C ASP A 263 -10.53 3.20 17.31
N TRP A 264 -10.83 4.39 16.77
CA TRP A 264 -11.23 5.53 17.58
C TRP A 264 -12.57 5.29 18.28
N ILE A 265 -12.83 6.09 19.30
CA ILE A 265 -14.17 6.18 19.88
C ILE A 265 -15.12 6.94 18.93
N PRO A 266 -16.44 6.68 19.00
CA PRO A 266 -17.42 7.50 18.30
C PRO A 266 -17.42 8.95 18.78
N MET A 267 -17.12 9.89 17.89
CA MET A 267 -17.11 11.33 18.15
C MET A 267 -17.87 12.10 17.08
N ASP A 268 -18.42 13.23 17.47
CA ASP A 268 -19.11 14.19 16.60
C ASP A 268 -18.31 15.50 16.51
N SER A 269 -17.16 15.61 17.17
CA SER A 269 -16.42 16.87 17.30
C SER A 269 -14.95 16.66 16.95
N TYR A 270 -14.45 17.35 15.93
CA TYR A 270 -13.08 17.18 15.40
C TYR A 270 -12.39 18.50 15.07
N HIS A 271 -11.06 18.52 15.09
CA HIS A 271 -10.29 19.64 14.55
C HIS A 271 -9.76 19.30 13.16
N LEU A 272 -9.84 20.24 12.23
CA LEU A 272 -9.04 20.22 11.00
C LEU A 272 -7.85 21.14 11.23
N LYS A 273 -6.68 20.56 11.51
CA LYS A 273 -5.46 21.31 11.85
C LYS A 273 -4.64 21.54 10.59
N ALA A 274 -4.38 22.81 10.30
CA ALA A 274 -3.54 23.28 9.21
C ALA A 274 -2.05 22.98 9.44
N ASN A 275 -1.66 22.80 10.71
CA ASN A 275 -0.27 22.68 11.17
C ASN A 275 0.64 23.71 10.50
N TYR A 276 0.21 24.98 10.49
CA TYR A 276 0.81 26.01 9.63
C TYR A 276 2.32 26.21 9.82
N ILE A 277 2.83 25.96 11.03
CA ILE A 277 4.27 26.06 11.34
C ILE A 277 5.03 24.76 11.05
N ASP A 278 4.35 23.63 10.90
CA ASP A 278 4.95 22.31 10.64
C ASP A 278 4.58 21.84 9.22
N ALA A 279 5.46 22.16 8.27
CA ALA A 279 5.31 21.77 6.87
C ALA A 279 5.24 20.24 6.65
N THR A 280 5.63 19.43 7.64
CA THR A 280 5.53 17.97 7.54
C THR A 280 4.13 17.42 7.83
N GLN A 281 3.25 18.24 8.45
CA GLN A 281 1.93 17.83 8.95
C GLN A 281 1.95 16.69 9.98
N ALA A 282 3.13 16.24 10.41
CA ALA A 282 3.29 14.94 11.05
C ALA A 282 3.45 15.04 12.57
N ARG A 283 4.10 16.08 13.09
CA ARG A 283 4.57 16.12 14.49
C ARG A 283 3.46 15.85 15.50
N ASN A 284 2.35 16.58 15.39
CA ASN A 284 1.25 16.50 16.34
C ASN A 284 0.65 15.07 16.42
N VAL A 285 0.33 14.49 15.26
CA VAL A 285 -0.30 13.15 15.18
C VAL A 285 0.69 12.03 15.51
N CYS A 286 1.88 12.05 14.90
CA CYS A 286 2.89 11.03 15.13
C CYS A 286 3.30 10.96 16.59
N MET A 287 3.35 12.11 17.27
CA MET A 287 3.73 12.14 18.66
C MET A 287 2.66 11.56 19.58
N GLY A 288 1.37 11.73 19.25
CA GLY A 288 0.29 10.96 19.90
C GLY A 288 0.48 9.44 19.78
N ARG A 289 0.93 8.95 18.61
CA ARG A 289 1.18 7.52 18.40
C ARG A 289 2.41 7.01 19.17
N VAL A 290 3.44 7.83 19.32
CA VAL A 290 4.60 7.47 20.16
C VAL A 290 4.24 7.47 21.65
N VAL A 291 3.37 8.37 22.10
CA VAL A 291 2.79 8.33 23.46
C VAL A 291 2.07 7.00 23.70
N ASP A 292 1.30 6.55 22.71
CA ASP A 292 0.67 5.23 22.73
C ASP A 292 1.69 4.09 22.86
N ASP A 293 2.76 4.12 22.06
CA ASP A 293 3.82 3.11 22.13
C ASP A 293 4.47 3.04 23.52
N VAL A 294 4.75 4.19 24.13
CA VAL A 294 5.31 4.25 25.49
C VAL A 294 4.33 3.67 26.50
N ALA A 295 3.05 4.05 26.41
CA ALA A 295 2.00 3.53 27.29
C ALA A 295 1.83 2.01 27.16
N TYR A 296 1.89 1.45 25.95
CA TYR A 296 1.74 0.01 25.69
C TYR A 296 2.87 -0.85 26.26
N THR A 297 3.98 -0.24 26.70
CA THR A 297 5.00 -0.98 27.44
C THR A 297 4.64 -1.24 28.91
N LEU A 298 3.58 -0.60 29.42
CA LEU A 298 3.07 -0.83 30.77
C LEU A 298 2.05 -1.98 30.79
N PRO A 299 1.84 -2.62 31.96
CA PRO A 299 0.71 -3.51 32.18
C PRO A 299 -0.62 -2.85 31.77
N PHE A 300 -1.55 -3.63 31.24
CA PHE A 300 -2.79 -3.15 30.62
C PHE A 300 -3.55 -2.12 31.48
N GLU A 301 -3.63 -2.35 32.78
CA GLU A 301 -4.29 -1.52 33.79
C GLU A 301 -3.60 -0.17 34.05
N LYS A 302 -2.35 -0.02 33.62
CA LYS A 302 -1.55 1.21 33.74
C LYS A 302 -1.38 1.99 32.44
N GLN A 303 -1.75 1.43 31.29
CA GLN A 303 -1.57 2.08 29.99
C GLN A 303 -2.46 3.33 29.83
N ARG A 304 -3.52 3.45 30.64
CA ARG A 304 -4.41 4.61 30.66
C ARG A 304 -4.76 4.99 32.10
N PRO A 305 -4.87 6.30 32.42
CA PRO A 305 -5.22 6.75 33.76
C PRO A 305 -6.53 6.16 34.31
N TRP A 306 -7.58 6.08 33.49
CA TRP A 306 -8.90 5.57 33.87
C TRP A 306 -8.98 4.04 34.02
N ARG A 307 -7.90 3.31 33.70
CA ARG A 307 -7.79 1.87 33.99
C ARG A 307 -7.21 1.58 35.37
N SER A 308 -6.66 2.60 36.05
CA SER A 308 -6.13 2.42 37.41
C SER A 308 -7.26 2.03 38.37
N GLY A 309 -7.08 0.91 39.10
CA GLY A 309 -8.11 0.33 39.99
C GLY A 309 -8.84 -0.92 39.49
N TRP A 310 -8.44 -1.48 38.33
CA TRP A 310 -8.99 -2.75 37.83
C TRP A 310 -8.49 -3.99 38.58
N GLY A 311 -7.41 -3.89 39.36
CA GLY A 311 -6.92 -4.91 40.29
C GLY A 311 -7.25 -4.51 41.73
N ASP A 312 -7.94 -5.39 42.45
CA ASP A 312 -8.39 -5.29 43.85
C ASP A 312 -9.54 -4.28 44.13
N ASN A 313 -10.78 -4.79 44.05
CA ASN A 313 -12.05 -4.12 44.37
C ASN A 313 -12.43 -2.93 43.47
N VAL A 314 -13.04 -3.24 42.32
CA VAL A 314 -13.61 -2.25 41.37
C VAL A 314 -14.76 -1.48 42.01
N LYS A 315 -14.44 -0.38 42.72
CA LYS A 315 -15.37 0.71 42.99
C LYS A 315 -15.29 1.70 41.83
N GLY A 316 -16.15 1.52 40.83
CA GLY A 316 -16.35 2.49 39.75
C GLY A 316 -16.21 1.87 38.37
N ASN A 317 -17.33 1.35 37.84
CA ASN A 317 -17.44 0.81 36.49
C ASN A 317 -17.18 1.89 35.42
N ILE A 318 -15.92 2.18 35.10
CA ILE A 318 -15.56 2.77 33.81
C ILE A 318 -14.99 1.63 32.96
N LEU A 319 -15.85 1.09 32.09
CA LEU A 319 -15.38 0.20 31.04
C LEU A 319 -14.55 1.04 30.08
N ASP A 320 -13.29 0.64 29.87
CA ASP A 320 -12.47 1.27 28.86
C ASP A 320 -13.19 1.18 27.50
N ASN A 321 -13.40 2.34 26.90
CA ASN A 321 -14.20 2.50 25.70
C ASN A 321 -13.33 2.68 24.44
N GLY A 322 -12.00 2.62 24.57
CA GLY A 322 -11.05 2.86 23.48
C GLY A 322 -10.61 4.31 23.35
N ALA A 323 -10.92 5.18 24.33
CA ALA A 323 -10.42 6.54 24.38
C ALA A 323 -8.88 6.57 24.32
N LYS A 324 -8.31 7.60 23.68
CA LYS A 324 -6.86 7.73 23.52
C LYS A 324 -6.23 8.54 24.66
N GLY A 325 -6.89 9.62 25.09
CA GLY A 325 -6.37 10.53 26.11
C GLY A 325 -5.38 11.57 25.56
N HIS A 326 -5.20 11.61 24.25
CA HIS A 326 -4.37 12.58 23.51
C HIS A 326 -4.93 12.75 22.09
N ILE A 327 -4.31 13.64 21.31
CA ILE A 327 -4.63 13.82 19.88
C ILE A 327 -4.19 12.57 19.09
N ASP A 328 -5.01 12.16 18.14
CA ASP A 328 -4.64 11.28 17.02
C ASP A 328 -5.33 11.80 15.76
N GLY A 329 -4.84 11.42 14.58
CA GLY A 329 -5.33 11.96 13.32
C GLY A 329 -4.87 11.22 12.08
N PHE A 330 -5.34 11.71 10.94
CA PHE A 330 -4.90 11.30 9.60
C PHE A 330 -4.87 12.50 8.64
N PRO A 331 -4.03 12.48 7.60
CA PRO A 331 -3.92 13.60 6.69
C PRO A 331 -5.12 13.68 5.72
N ILE A 332 -5.48 14.90 5.36
CA ILE A 332 -6.54 15.19 4.38
C ILE A 332 -6.14 16.33 3.45
N GLU A 333 -6.64 16.32 2.22
CA GLU A 333 -6.82 17.55 1.45
C GLU A 333 -8.14 18.21 1.83
N LEU A 334 -8.09 19.50 2.17
CA LEU A 334 -9.26 20.31 2.40
C LEU A 334 -9.58 21.15 1.16
N TYR A 335 -10.85 21.11 0.76
CA TYR A 335 -11.47 21.92 -0.26
C TYR A 335 -12.56 22.78 0.41
N ILE A 336 -12.69 24.03 -0.02
CA ILE A 336 -13.73 24.95 0.43
C ILE A 336 -14.50 25.41 -0.81
N ASN A 337 -15.79 25.09 -0.87
CA ASN A 337 -16.62 25.31 -2.06
C ASN A 337 -15.98 24.72 -3.34
N ASP A 338 -15.55 23.46 -3.26
CA ASP A 338 -14.85 22.70 -4.32
C ASP A 338 -13.48 23.26 -4.76
N GLU A 339 -13.00 24.36 -4.15
CA GLU A 339 -11.67 24.90 -4.41
C GLU A 339 -10.65 24.38 -3.41
N TYR A 340 -9.48 23.94 -3.91
CA TYR A 340 -8.41 23.46 -3.04
C TYR A 340 -7.97 24.53 -2.04
N TYR A 341 -8.08 24.20 -0.76
CA TYR A 341 -7.71 25.09 0.33
C TYR A 341 -6.35 24.76 0.92
N GLY A 342 -6.01 23.48 1.09
CA GLY A 342 -4.69 23.06 1.55
C GLY A 342 -4.64 21.64 2.12
N LEU A 343 -3.44 21.23 2.51
CA LEU A 343 -3.17 20.02 3.27
C LEU A 343 -3.46 20.25 4.76
N TYR A 344 -4.19 19.34 5.39
CA TYR A 344 -4.63 19.41 6.78
C TYR A 344 -4.49 18.04 7.44
N THR A 345 -4.71 18.01 8.75
CA THR A 345 -4.93 16.77 9.50
C THR A 345 -6.31 16.80 10.15
N TRP A 346 -7.05 15.69 10.01
CA TRP A 346 -8.31 15.46 10.72
C TRP A 346 -7.99 14.84 12.08
N ASN A 347 -8.25 15.56 13.16
CA ASN A 347 -7.73 15.21 14.48
C ASN A 347 -8.84 15.03 15.52
N LEU A 348 -8.65 14.03 16.38
CA LEU A 348 -9.34 13.94 17.67
C LEU A 348 -9.08 15.19 18.50
N LYS A 349 -10.12 15.67 19.17
CA LYS A 349 -10.06 16.84 20.06
C LYS A 349 -9.69 16.46 21.50
N VAL A 350 -9.21 17.45 22.24
CA VAL A 350 -9.27 17.45 23.72
C VAL A 350 -10.73 17.61 24.12
N HIS A 351 -11.40 16.48 24.23
CA HIS A 351 -12.82 16.38 24.54
C HIS A 351 -13.01 15.25 25.56
N ARG A 352 -13.92 15.46 26.53
CA ARG A 352 -14.16 14.52 27.64
C ARG A 352 -14.34 13.06 27.19
N ASP A 353 -15.01 12.84 26.05
CA ASP A 353 -15.25 11.49 25.51
C ASP A 353 -13.91 10.80 25.17
N ASN A 354 -12.94 11.52 24.60
CA ASN A 354 -11.58 11.03 24.28
C ASN A 354 -10.68 10.89 25.51
N TYR A 355 -11.18 11.20 26.71
CA TYR A 355 -10.50 11.01 27.99
C TYR A 355 -11.28 10.03 28.87
N CYS A 356 -12.24 9.27 28.30
CA CYS A 356 -13.09 8.35 29.06
C CYS A 356 -13.82 9.04 30.23
N MET A 357 -14.23 10.30 30.05
CA MET A 357 -14.84 11.09 31.11
C MET A 357 -16.36 11.19 30.99
N THR A 358 -17.03 11.16 32.14
CA THR A 358 -18.48 11.31 32.24
C THR A 358 -18.83 12.76 32.59
N LYS A 359 -19.66 13.42 31.77
CA LYS A 359 -20.04 14.83 31.95
C LYS A 359 -20.65 15.14 33.32
N SER A 360 -21.46 14.23 33.86
CA SER A 360 -22.13 14.40 35.15
C SER A 360 -21.26 14.07 36.37
N ASN A 361 -20.06 13.52 36.18
CA ASN A 361 -19.16 13.20 37.28
C ASN A 361 -18.19 14.37 37.53
N TYR A 362 -18.45 15.14 38.58
CA TYR A 362 -17.63 16.29 38.98
C TYR A 362 -16.28 15.95 39.62
N ASN A 363 -15.94 14.66 39.75
CA ASN A 363 -14.59 14.21 40.06
C ASN A 363 -13.76 13.97 38.79
N HIS A 364 -14.40 13.90 37.62
CA HIS A 364 -13.70 13.88 36.35
C HIS A 364 -13.45 15.32 35.93
N ILE A 365 -12.19 15.74 36.00
CA ILE A 365 -11.81 17.11 35.65
C ILE A 365 -10.79 17.04 34.53
N LEU A 366 -11.04 17.80 33.45
CA LEU A 366 -10.14 17.96 32.31
C LEU A 366 -9.94 19.44 32.04
N LEU A 367 -8.72 19.91 32.28
CA LEU A 367 -8.27 21.26 32.00
C LEU A 367 -7.31 21.20 30.82
N LYS A 368 -7.48 22.09 29.85
CA LYS A 368 -6.55 22.26 28.73
C LYS A 368 -5.82 23.59 28.90
N ALA A 369 -4.51 23.58 28.90
CA ALA A 369 -3.70 24.79 28.96
C ALA A 369 -3.96 25.69 27.74
N GLU A 370 -4.19 26.98 27.97
CA GLU A 370 -4.28 28.03 26.94
C GLU A 370 -3.09 28.98 26.98
N GLU A 371 -2.42 29.07 28.13
CA GLU A 371 -1.24 29.91 28.38
C GLU A 371 -0.20 29.14 29.21
N HIS A 372 0.99 29.72 29.39
CA HIS A 372 1.98 29.19 30.35
C HIS A 372 1.40 29.19 31.76
N ASN A 373 1.37 28.02 32.39
CA ASN A 373 0.65 27.82 33.64
C ASN A 373 1.51 28.08 34.88
N ASN A 374 0.87 28.67 35.89
CA ASN A 374 1.47 28.80 37.19
C ASN A 374 1.28 27.52 38.00
N PHE A 375 2.35 26.78 38.24
CA PHE A 375 2.29 25.54 39.01
C PHE A 375 2.21 25.80 40.53
N TYR A 376 2.30 27.05 40.98
CA TYR A 376 2.18 27.41 42.40
C TYR A 376 0.76 27.79 42.83
N ALA A 377 -0.16 28.04 41.90
CA ALA A 377 -1.54 28.42 42.20
C ALA A 377 -2.43 28.28 40.96
N PHE A 378 -3.70 27.96 41.17
CA PHE A 378 -4.66 27.91 40.06
C PHE A 378 -4.99 29.31 39.54
N VAL A 379 -4.73 29.54 38.25
CA VAL A 379 -5.07 30.78 37.53
C VAL A 379 -6.05 30.44 36.42
N SER A 380 -7.34 30.68 36.64
CA SER A 380 -8.41 30.19 35.76
C SER A 380 -8.31 30.68 34.31
N SER A 381 -7.75 31.87 34.08
CA SER A 381 -7.57 32.43 32.72
C SER A 381 -6.58 31.65 31.86
N ASN A 382 -5.71 30.84 32.47
CA ASN A 382 -4.69 30.08 31.74
C ASN A 382 -5.20 28.70 31.27
N TRP A 383 -6.44 28.35 31.64
CA TRP A 383 -7.01 27.03 31.38
C TRP A 383 -8.40 27.12 30.73
N GLU A 384 -8.65 26.25 29.76
CA GLU A 384 -10.00 25.94 29.31
C GLU A 384 -10.52 24.68 30.03
N MET A 385 -11.66 24.79 30.70
CA MET A 385 -12.34 23.65 31.32
C MET A 385 -13.10 22.82 30.26
N LYS A 386 -12.62 21.61 30.00
CA LYS A 386 -13.23 20.66 29.04
C LYS A 386 -14.16 19.66 29.71
N ASN A 387 -13.93 19.34 30.98
CA ASN A 387 -14.87 18.56 31.80
C ASN A 387 -14.78 18.97 33.28
N PRO A 388 -15.90 19.17 33.99
CA PRO A 388 -17.25 19.32 33.44
C PRO A 388 -17.31 20.51 32.46
N LYS A 389 -18.05 20.37 31.36
CA LYS A 389 -18.27 21.51 30.45
C LYS A 389 -19.23 22.49 31.15
N ILE A 390 -18.69 23.60 31.63
CA ILE A 390 -19.43 24.71 32.24
C ILE A 390 -19.39 25.84 31.22
N ASP A 391 -20.54 26.15 30.61
CA ASP A 391 -20.66 27.23 29.64
C ASP A 391 -20.52 28.59 30.34
N GLY A 392 -19.81 29.54 29.72
CA GLY A 392 -19.66 30.90 30.27
C GLY A 392 -18.31 31.24 30.90
N VAL A 393 -17.22 30.54 30.56
CA VAL A 393 -15.85 30.96 30.94
C VAL A 393 -15.29 32.00 29.96
N SER A 394 -16.09 33.01 29.63
CA SER A 394 -15.61 34.25 29.00
C SER A 394 -15.38 35.37 30.02
N GLY A 395 -15.40 35.07 31.33
CA GLY A 395 -14.76 35.95 32.31
C GLY A 395 -15.38 36.16 33.70
N ALA A 396 -16.15 35.22 34.27
CA ALA A 396 -16.43 35.04 35.73
C ALA A 396 -17.79 34.35 35.99
N GLY A 397 -18.00 33.16 35.45
CA GLY A 397 -18.86 32.20 36.13
C GLY A 397 -18.00 31.45 37.14
N ASP A 398 -18.41 31.38 38.41
CA ASP A 398 -17.64 30.65 39.42
C ASP A 398 -17.61 29.17 39.05
N ILE A 399 -16.43 28.64 38.71
CA ILE A 399 -16.17 27.20 38.80
C ILE A 399 -16.58 26.82 40.23
N PRO A 400 -17.46 25.81 40.43
CA PRO A 400 -17.91 25.42 41.75
C PRO A 400 -16.74 25.32 42.73
N ALA A 401 -16.89 25.91 43.91
CA ALA A 401 -15.79 26.06 44.86
C ALA A 401 -15.16 24.72 45.28
N ASP A 402 -15.92 23.62 45.24
CA ASP A 402 -15.40 22.28 45.47
C ASP A 402 -14.48 21.80 44.33
N ILE A 403 -14.78 22.14 43.08
CA ILE A 403 -13.94 21.85 41.90
C ILE A 403 -12.67 22.69 41.95
N VAL A 404 -12.78 23.99 42.25
CA VAL A 404 -11.61 24.87 42.44
C VAL A 404 -10.69 24.30 43.52
N LYS A 405 -11.23 23.85 44.66
CA LYS A 405 -10.43 23.22 45.72
C LYS A 405 -9.69 21.97 45.24
N LYS A 406 -10.34 21.12 44.42
CA LYS A 406 -9.70 19.91 43.84
C LYS A 406 -8.55 20.29 42.90
N ILE A 407 -8.73 21.33 42.08
CA ILE A 407 -7.72 21.81 41.13
C ILE A 407 -6.55 22.50 41.84
N SER A 408 -6.83 23.36 42.81
CA SER A 408 -5.80 24.09 43.54
C SER A 408 -4.97 23.16 44.43
N ARG A 409 -5.55 22.08 44.96
CA ARG A 409 -4.89 21.12 45.88
C ARG A 409 -3.47 20.69 45.44
N PRO A 410 -3.24 20.13 44.24
CA PRO A 410 -1.89 19.77 43.78
C PRO A 410 -0.95 20.98 43.61
N LEU A 411 -1.46 22.13 43.17
CA LEU A 411 -0.67 23.33 42.92
C LEU A 411 -0.24 24.01 44.23
N ASP A 412 -1.17 24.14 45.18
CA ASP A 412 -0.93 24.66 46.53
C ASP A 412 0.05 23.77 47.30
N TRP A 413 -0.09 22.44 47.16
CA TRP A 413 0.88 21.50 47.69
C TRP A 413 2.26 21.74 47.10
N PHE A 414 2.39 21.78 45.77
CA PHE A 414 3.69 22.02 45.13
C PHE A 414 4.30 23.35 45.59
N ASN A 415 3.49 24.41 45.68
CA ASN A 415 3.91 25.71 46.20
C ASN A 415 4.49 25.62 47.62
N SER A 416 3.87 24.81 48.49
CA SER A 416 4.32 24.61 49.88
C SER A 416 5.64 23.84 49.99
N VAL A 417 5.94 22.95 49.04
CA VAL A 417 7.13 22.09 49.07
C VAL A 417 8.21 22.49 48.07
N LYS A 418 8.02 23.52 47.25
CA LYS A 418 8.93 23.90 46.14
C LYS A 418 10.40 24.09 46.55
N ASN A 419 10.67 24.41 47.81
CA ASN A 419 12.03 24.56 48.37
C ASN A 419 12.48 23.35 49.22
N ASN A 420 11.74 22.24 49.22
CA ASN A 420 11.98 21.09 50.10
C ASN A 420 11.85 19.77 49.32
N ALA A 421 12.99 19.29 48.79
CA ALA A 421 13.05 18.07 47.99
C ALA A 421 12.52 16.82 48.71
N SER A 422 12.79 16.69 50.02
CA SER A 422 12.33 15.56 50.82
C SER A 422 10.80 15.55 50.98
N ALA A 423 10.20 16.72 51.24
CA ALA A 423 8.74 16.87 51.33
C ALA A 423 8.07 16.68 49.96
N PHE A 424 8.69 17.15 48.88
CA PHE A 424 8.23 16.90 47.51
C PHE A 424 8.20 15.40 47.23
N LYS A 425 9.31 14.70 47.43
CA LYS A 425 9.41 13.25 47.15
C LYS A 425 8.41 12.42 47.95
N SER A 426 8.31 12.68 49.26
CA SER A 426 7.40 11.93 50.15
C SER A 426 5.92 12.25 49.92
N GLY A 427 5.61 13.48 49.50
CA GLY A 427 4.24 13.93 49.26
C GLY A 427 3.68 13.62 47.87
N PHE A 428 4.53 13.39 46.86
CA PHE A 428 4.16 13.38 45.44
C PHE A 428 2.96 12.48 45.10
N ASN A 429 3.00 11.23 45.56
CA ASN A 429 1.97 10.22 45.25
C ASN A 429 0.60 10.54 45.86
N ASN A 430 0.49 11.52 46.76
CA ASN A 430 -0.80 11.98 47.28
C ASN A 430 -1.53 12.92 46.31
N TYR A 431 -0.86 13.40 45.25
CA TYR A 431 -1.37 14.42 44.34
C TYR A 431 -1.23 14.02 42.87
N PHE A 432 -0.18 13.30 42.50
CA PHE A 432 0.12 12.94 41.12
C PHE A 432 0.45 11.45 40.99
N ASN A 433 0.16 10.87 39.83
CA ASN A 433 0.58 9.52 39.53
C ASN A 433 2.05 9.50 39.07
N LYS A 434 2.97 8.98 39.90
CA LYS A 434 4.41 8.95 39.60
C LYS A 434 4.76 8.27 38.28
N ASP A 435 4.18 7.10 38.01
CA ASP A 435 4.53 6.30 36.82
C ASP A 435 4.17 7.08 35.53
N ALA A 436 2.98 7.70 35.50
CA ALA A 436 2.56 8.53 34.37
C ALA A 436 3.41 9.79 34.21
N MET A 437 3.78 10.44 35.31
CA MET A 437 4.62 11.65 35.30
C MET A 437 6.05 11.37 34.86
N MET A 438 6.55 10.16 35.15
CA MET A 438 7.85 9.69 34.70
C MET A 438 7.90 9.55 33.18
N ASP A 439 6.90 8.89 32.58
CA ASP A 439 6.80 8.79 31.13
C ASP A 439 6.60 10.16 30.48
N TYR A 440 5.82 11.05 31.12
CA TYR A 440 5.65 12.43 30.67
C TYR A 440 7.00 13.17 30.61
N TYR A 441 7.76 13.16 31.70
CA TYR A 441 9.07 13.82 31.79
C TYR A 441 10.09 13.27 30.78
N ILE A 442 10.14 11.95 30.60
CA ILE A 442 11.07 11.34 29.65
C ILE A 442 10.77 11.80 28.22
N ILE A 443 9.49 11.92 27.85
CA ILE A 443 9.09 12.41 26.52
C ILE A 443 9.37 13.91 26.38
N LEU A 444 9.13 14.74 27.42
CA LEU A 444 9.49 16.16 27.40
C LEU A 444 10.96 16.34 27.00
N GLU A 445 11.85 15.59 27.65
CA GLU A 445 13.27 15.61 27.33
C GLU A 445 13.56 14.94 25.97
N ALA A 446 13.03 13.76 25.68
CA ALA A 446 13.37 13.02 24.44
C ALA A 446 12.98 13.76 23.16
N PHE A 447 11.99 14.65 23.21
CA PHE A 447 11.48 15.38 22.04
C PHE A 447 11.75 16.89 22.09
N TYR A 448 12.36 17.39 23.18
CA TYR A 448 12.52 18.82 23.47
C TYR A 448 11.17 19.54 23.38
N ALA A 449 10.17 19.01 24.08
CA ALA A 449 8.81 19.54 24.06
C ALA A 449 8.70 20.69 25.09
N ASP A 450 9.27 21.84 24.73
CA ASP A 450 9.39 22.99 25.65
C ASP A 450 8.04 23.66 25.94
N ASP A 451 7.18 23.82 24.93
CA ASP A 451 5.84 24.39 25.14
C ASP A 451 5.00 23.46 26.05
N ASP A 452 5.21 22.15 26.00
CA ASP A 452 4.53 21.15 26.84
C ASP A 452 5.00 21.11 28.31
N VAL A 453 6.06 21.83 28.67
CA VAL A 453 6.59 21.86 30.05
C VAL A 453 5.53 22.40 31.03
N ASP A 454 4.83 23.45 30.61
CA ASP A 454 3.81 24.12 31.40
C ASP A 454 2.69 24.79 30.58
N LYS A 455 2.75 24.70 29.26
CA LYS A 455 1.71 25.08 28.30
C LYS A 455 1.36 23.85 27.46
N ASN A 456 0.45 23.97 26.49
CA ASN A 456 -0.02 22.93 25.55
C ASN A 456 -0.31 21.53 26.14
N LEU A 457 -0.52 21.42 27.45
CA LEU A 457 -0.81 20.17 28.12
C LEU A 457 -2.26 20.15 28.61
N SER A 458 -2.77 18.95 28.85
CA SER A 458 -4.02 18.75 29.58
C SER A 458 -3.73 18.26 31.01
N MET A 459 -4.20 19.00 32.01
CA MET A 459 -4.16 18.57 33.41
C MET A 459 -5.50 17.94 33.78
N CYS A 460 -5.48 16.67 34.22
CA CYS A 460 -6.70 15.90 34.39
C CYS A 460 -6.70 14.95 35.58
N THR A 461 -7.89 14.61 36.06
CA THR A 461 -8.14 13.62 37.12
C THR A 461 -9.48 12.91 36.87
N TRP A 462 -9.59 11.65 37.31
CA TRP A 462 -10.80 10.83 37.23
C TRP A 462 -11.43 10.57 38.61
N ASP A 463 -10.68 10.77 39.69
CA ASP A 463 -11.12 10.56 41.08
C ASP A 463 -11.21 11.87 41.88
N GLY A 464 -10.80 13.00 41.28
CA GLY A 464 -10.75 14.31 41.92
C GLY A 464 -9.58 14.49 42.88
N SER A 465 -8.65 13.53 42.95
CA SER A 465 -7.57 13.47 43.95
C SER A 465 -6.18 13.26 43.35
N ILE A 466 -6.02 12.29 42.45
CA ILE A 466 -4.77 12.00 41.76
C ILE A 466 -4.81 12.59 40.36
N TRP A 467 -3.78 13.37 40.05
CA TRP A 467 -3.67 14.17 38.83
C TRP A 467 -2.66 13.59 37.83
N TYR A 468 -2.96 13.84 36.57
CA TYR A 468 -2.24 13.39 35.39
C TYR A 468 -1.99 14.58 34.46
N PHE A 469 -0.86 14.57 33.75
CA PHE A 469 -0.63 15.39 32.59
C PHE A 469 -0.79 14.53 31.35
N GLN A 470 -1.45 15.09 30.35
CA GLN A 470 -1.74 14.43 29.08
C GLN A 470 -1.39 15.38 27.95
N TRP A 471 -1.02 14.79 26.82
CA TRP A 471 -0.42 15.50 25.70
C TRP A 471 -1.45 16.21 24.83
N TYR A 472 -1.10 17.41 24.39
CA TYR A 472 -1.86 18.20 23.45
C TYR A 472 -0.88 19.09 22.66
N ASP A 473 -1.24 19.48 21.43
CA ASP A 473 -0.50 20.43 20.59
C ASP A 473 1.04 20.26 20.53
N MET A 474 1.50 19.08 20.10
CA MET A 474 2.94 18.74 20.03
C MET A 474 3.53 19.03 18.64
N ASP A 475 3.25 20.20 18.05
CA ASP A 475 3.79 20.59 16.74
C ASP A 475 5.18 21.23 16.82
N THR A 476 5.64 21.69 17.99
CA THR A 476 6.92 22.39 18.20
C THR A 476 8.05 21.50 18.75
N ILE A 477 8.02 20.21 18.39
CA ILE A 477 8.98 19.20 18.86
C ILE A 477 10.03 18.87 17.79
N LEU A 478 11.02 18.03 18.15
CA LEU A 478 12.02 17.50 17.21
C LEU A 478 12.77 18.64 16.51
N GLY A 479 13.14 19.63 17.32
CA GLY A 479 13.86 20.81 16.93
C GLY A 479 13.02 21.93 16.34
N LEU A 480 11.74 21.76 16.01
CA LEU A 480 11.00 22.86 15.39
C LEU A 480 10.68 23.98 16.39
N TYR A 481 11.18 25.19 16.16
CA TYR A 481 10.89 26.33 17.03
C TYR A 481 9.41 26.72 16.97
N TRP A 482 8.87 27.33 18.03
CA TRP A 482 7.42 27.53 18.22
C TRP A 482 6.71 28.31 17.10
N ASN A 483 7.43 29.13 16.33
CA ASN A 483 6.88 29.87 15.19
C ASN A 483 7.29 29.29 13.83
N GLY A 484 7.92 28.11 13.82
CA GLY A 484 8.40 27.40 12.64
C GLY A 484 9.55 28.09 11.89
N SER A 485 10.22 29.08 12.46
CA SER A 485 11.23 29.88 11.74
C SER A 485 12.65 29.30 11.74
N LYS A 486 12.96 28.38 12.66
CA LYS A 486 14.30 27.79 12.83
C LYS A 486 14.23 26.41 13.50
N LEU A 487 15.37 25.71 13.46
CA LEU A 487 15.58 24.48 14.21
C LEU A 487 16.42 24.73 15.48
N LEU A 488 15.98 24.19 16.60
CA LEU A 488 16.67 24.15 17.89
C LEU A 488 17.68 23.01 17.94
N SER A 489 18.67 23.17 18.81
CA SER A 489 19.69 22.14 19.09
C SER A 489 19.05 20.82 19.54
N SER A 490 19.61 19.70 19.10
CA SER A 490 19.29 18.35 19.61
C SER A 490 19.89 18.08 21.00
N SER A 491 20.65 19.01 21.56
CA SER A 491 21.33 18.90 22.86
C SER A 491 20.91 19.99 23.85
N GLY A 492 21.06 19.69 25.14
CA GLY A 492 20.59 20.51 26.25
C GLY A 492 19.24 20.05 26.78
N SER A 493 19.02 20.19 28.09
CA SER A 493 17.73 19.86 28.71
C SER A 493 16.69 20.88 28.31
N VAL A 494 15.46 20.42 28.08
CA VAL A 494 14.30 21.29 27.81
C VAL A 494 14.06 22.27 28.98
N LEU A 495 14.40 21.85 30.20
CA LEU A 495 14.24 22.66 31.41
C LEU A 495 15.18 23.89 31.47
N ASN A 496 16.19 23.94 30.60
CA ASN A 496 17.12 25.06 30.47
C ASN A 496 16.74 26.01 29.31
N SER A 497 15.61 25.78 28.65
CA SER A 497 15.13 26.69 27.61
C SER A 497 14.92 28.10 28.17
N PRO A 498 15.25 29.17 27.40
CA PRO A 498 15.00 30.55 27.80
C PRO A 498 13.52 30.96 27.71
N GLU A 499 12.66 30.12 27.15
CA GLU A 499 11.22 30.40 27.05
C GLU A 499 10.57 30.51 28.44
N PRO A 500 9.36 31.09 28.58
CA PRO A 500 8.66 31.19 29.85
C PRO A 500 8.41 29.84 30.55
N GLY A 501 7.88 29.91 31.76
CA GLY A 501 7.42 28.72 32.49
C GLY A 501 8.29 28.24 33.63
N GLU A 502 8.92 29.19 34.35
CA GLU A 502 9.80 28.93 35.49
C GLU A 502 9.19 27.97 36.54
N SER A 503 7.89 28.08 36.80
CA SER A 503 7.23 27.24 37.80
C SER A 503 7.09 25.78 37.37
N GLY A 504 6.78 25.51 36.09
CA GLY A 504 6.76 24.17 35.53
C GLY A 504 8.17 23.60 35.38
N LYS A 505 9.13 24.40 34.88
CA LYS A 505 10.55 24.01 34.81
C LYS A 505 11.08 23.60 36.18
N ARG A 506 10.68 24.33 37.23
CA ARG A 506 11.02 23.97 38.60
C ARG A 506 10.36 22.67 39.04
N PHE A 507 9.07 22.48 38.74
CA PHE A 507 8.37 21.24 39.07
C PHE A 507 9.09 20.02 38.49
N TRP A 508 9.44 20.07 37.21
CA TRP A 508 10.14 18.98 36.53
C TRP A 508 11.58 18.80 37.02
N ASN A 509 12.30 19.88 37.33
CA ASN A 509 13.63 19.78 37.96
C ASN A 509 13.56 19.05 39.31
N MET A 510 12.55 19.37 40.14
CA MET A 510 12.33 18.68 41.40
C MET A 510 11.88 17.23 41.21
N PHE A 511 11.03 16.97 40.22
CA PHE A 511 10.59 15.63 39.86
C PHE A 511 11.77 14.74 39.44
N TYR A 512 12.61 15.23 38.53
CA TYR A 512 13.82 14.53 38.11
C TYR A 512 14.73 14.23 39.30
N ALA A 513 15.04 15.24 40.13
CA ALA A 513 15.88 15.04 41.31
C ALA A 513 15.29 14.04 42.32
N ALA A 514 13.96 14.01 42.49
CA ALA A 514 13.30 13.11 43.43
C ALA A 514 13.29 11.64 42.97
N PHE A 515 13.19 11.39 41.67
CA PHE A 515 12.94 10.06 41.08
C PHE A 515 13.97 9.66 40.02
N GLN A 516 15.14 10.29 40.03
CA GLN A 516 16.21 10.07 39.04
C GLN A 516 16.50 8.58 38.78
N PRO A 517 16.69 7.71 39.80
CA PRO A 517 17.02 6.31 39.53
C PRO A 517 15.92 5.58 38.75
N GLU A 518 14.65 5.83 39.08
CA GLU A 518 13.52 5.25 38.35
C GLU A 518 13.39 5.82 36.93
N ILE A 519 13.59 7.12 36.76
CA ILE A 519 13.57 7.80 35.45
C ILE A 519 14.67 7.24 34.53
N VAL A 520 15.90 7.11 35.04
CA VAL A 520 17.03 6.56 34.29
C VAL A 520 16.77 5.09 33.91
N ALA A 521 16.21 4.29 34.83
CA ALA A 521 15.84 2.91 34.52
C ALA A 521 14.76 2.84 33.44
N ARG A 522 13.74 3.69 33.54
CA ARG A 522 12.64 3.76 32.56
C ARG A 522 13.13 4.24 31.20
N TRP A 523 14.00 5.25 31.14
CA TRP A 523 14.64 5.71 29.91
C TRP A 523 15.44 4.58 29.23
N ASN A 524 16.29 3.89 30.00
CA ASN A 524 17.12 2.81 29.47
C ASN A 524 16.29 1.67 28.88
N TYR A 525 15.11 1.41 29.45
CA TYR A 525 14.15 0.50 28.86
C TYR A 525 13.53 1.10 27.58
N LEU A 526 12.93 2.29 27.64
CA LEU A 526 12.19 2.90 26.55
C LEU A 526 13.03 3.13 25.29
N LYS A 527 14.28 3.57 25.42
CA LYS A 527 15.18 3.84 24.29
C LYS A 527 15.48 2.60 23.43
N THR A 528 15.27 1.40 23.98
CA THR A 528 15.47 0.13 23.26
C THR A 528 14.18 -0.40 22.64
N ASN A 529 13.02 0.24 22.88
CA ASN A 529 11.72 -0.16 22.37
C ASN A 529 10.89 1.02 21.82
N ALA A 530 9.90 1.53 22.54
CA ALA A 530 8.96 2.57 22.15
C ALA A 530 9.64 3.90 21.78
N LEU A 531 10.74 4.25 22.43
CA LEU A 531 11.56 5.42 22.11
C LEU A 531 12.85 5.06 21.35
N SER A 532 12.91 3.87 20.75
CA SER A 532 14.00 3.55 19.83
C SER A 532 13.91 4.40 18.56
N TYR A 533 15.06 4.67 17.95
CA TYR A 533 15.15 5.40 16.68
C TYR A 533 14.21 4.80 15.62
N ASN A 534 14.25 3.49 15.42
CA ASN A 534 13.42 2.83 14.40
C ASN A 534 11.94 2.93 14.70
N ASN A 535 11.51 2.80 15.96
CA ASN A 535 10.10 2.91 16.30
C ASN A 535 9.58 4.34 16.05
N VAL A 536 10.27 5.34 16.59
CA VAL A 536 9.86 6.74 16.46
C VAL A 536 9.88 7.18 15.00
N ILE A 537 10.98 6.97 14.29
CA ILE A 537 11.09 7.37 12.88
C ILE A 537 10.13 6.55 12.00
N GLY A 538 9.86 5.29 12.34
CA GLY A 538 8.82 4.47 11.71
C GLY A 538 7.45 5.15 11.77
N ARG A 539 7.02 5.65 12.94
CA ARG A 539 5.73 6.36 13.09
C ARG A 539 5.64 7.59 12.17
N PHE A 540 6.71 8.36 12.05
CA PHE A 540 6.76 9.51 11.16
C PHE A 540 6.78 9.11 9.68
N SER A 541 7.56 8.09 9.33
CA SER A 541 7.62 7.54 7.97
C SER A 541 6.26 7.03 7.51
N ASP A 542 5.57 6.25 8.35
CA ASP A 542 4.24 5.67 8.05
C ASP A 542 3.15 6.72 7.90
N PHE A 543 3.24 7.83 8.64
CA PHE A 543 2.30 8.94 8.50
C PHE A 543 2.60 9.75 7.24
N MET A 544 3.86 10.16 7.06
CA MET A 544 4.25 11.03 5.94
C MET A 544 4.14 10.33 4.58
N SER A 545 4.23 8.99 4.53
CA SER A 545 4.04 8.22 3.30
C SER A 545 2.60 8.25 2.77
N GLN A 546 1.63 8.62 3.60
CA GLN A 546 0.23 8.82 3.18
C GLN A 546 0.04 10.10 2.37
N ILE A 547 1.03 11.01 2.39
CA ILE A 547 1.00 12.31 1.70
C ILE A 547 1.99 12.25 0.54
N SER A 548 1.48 12.33 -0.69
CA SER A 548 2.34 12.31 -1.87
C SER A 548 3.18 13.58 -1.98
N GLN A 549 4.30 13.50 -2.70
CA GLN A 549 5.13 14.68 -2.96
C GLN A 549 4.33 15.78 -3.68
N GLU A 550 3.46 15.41 -4.62
CA GLU A 550 2.61 16.35 -5.35
C GLU A 550 1.62 17.06 -4.41
N ALA A 551 1.12 16.37 -3.38
CA ALA A 551 0.23 16.98 -2.39
C ALA A 551 0.96 18.04 -1.54
N TYR A 552 2.21 17.78 -1.14
CA TYR A 552 3.05 18.78 -0.47
C TYR A 552 3.33 19.98 -1.39
N GLU A 553 3.75 19.73 -2.64
CA GLU A 553 4.03 20.79 -3.61
C GLU A 553 2.80 21.67 -3.89
N LYS A 554 1.63 21.05 -3.98
CA LYS A 554 0.34 21.75 -4.13
C LYS A 554 0.02 22.61 -2.91
N ASP A 555 0.25 22.13 -1.69
CA ASP A 555 0.05 22.92 -0.47
C ASP A 555 1.04 24.09 -0.39
N PHE A 556 2.33 23.85 -0.67
CA PHE A 556 3.35 24.89 -0.65
C PHE A 556 3.13 25.96 -1.73
N LYS A 557 2.58 25.58 -2.89
CA LYS A 557 2.18 26.55 -3.91
C LYS A 557 1.02 27.43 -3.44
N ARG A 558 0.05 26.85 -2.70
CA ARG A 558 -1.08 27.60 -2.14
C ARG A 558 -0.66 28.48 -0.96
N TRP A 559 0.25 27.99 -0.12
CA TRP A 559 0.72 28.62 1.10
C TRP A 559 2.26 28.75 1.11
N PRO A 560 2.84 29.62 0.25
CA PRO A 560 4.30 29.72 0.09
C PRO A 560 5.03 30.27 1.32
N ALA A 561 4.30 30.87 2.27
CA ALA A 561 4.82 31.49 3.48
C ALA A 561 4.78 30.56 4.72
N ILE A 562 4.58 29.25 4.54
CA ILE A 562 4.72 28.26 5.62
C ILE A 562 6.16 28.34 6.16
N PRO A 563 6.37 28.78 7.41
CA PRO A 563 7.70 29.14 7.91
C PRO A 563 8.72 28.01 7.82
N SER A 564 8.32 26.79 8.18
CA SER A 564 9.25 25.66 8.19
C SER A 564 9.53 25.07 6.81
N ASN A 565 8.86 25.55 5.76
CA ASN A 565 9.22 25.26 4.37
C ASN A 565 10.07 26.40 3.77
N SER A 566 9.77 27.66 4.11
CA SER A 566 10.45 28.82 3.55
C SER A 566 11.75 29.22 4.27
N SER A 567 11.83 28.99 5.58
CA SER A 567 12.88 29.55 6.45
C SER A 567 13.76 28.49 7.11
N CYS A 568 13.24 27.29 7.38
CA CYS A 568 14.03 26.24 8.05
C CYS A 568 13.65 24.80 7.62
N TYR A 569 13.47 24.61 6.31
CA TYR A 569 13.08 23.37 5.62
C TYR A 569 13.03 22.10 6.50
N THR A 570 11.82 21.68 6.88
CA THR A 570 11.55 20.47 7.65
C THR A 570 11.21 19.29 6.75
N SER A 571 11.69 18.09 7.10
CA SER A 571 11.46 16.85 6.36
C SER A 571 11.63 15.63 7.27
N LEU A 572 11.28 14.44 6.78
CA LEU A 572 11.59 13.19 7.49
C LEU A 572 13.09 13.07 7.77
N ALA A 573 13.96 13.43 6.81
CA ALA A 573 15.41 13.39 6.99
C ALA A 573 15.88 14.31 8.12
N GLN A 574 15.29 15.50 8.25
CA GLN A 574 15.57 16.42 9.36
C GLN A 574 15.15 15.83 10.70
N ILE A 575 13.93 15.30 10.80
CA ILE A 575 13.40 14.68 12.01
C ILE A 575 14.28 13.50 12.44
N SER A 576 14.61 12.62 11.49
CA SER A 576 15.48 11.46 11.70
C SER A 576 16.84 11.86 12.26
N LYS A 577 17.53 12.79 11.60
CA LYS A 577 18.85 13.24 12.05
C LYS A 577 18.78 13.87 13.46
N TRP A 578 17.80 14.75 13.68
CA TRP A 578 17.66 15.44 14.97
C TRP A 578 17.41 14.45 16.10
N TYR A 579 16.51 13.47 15.89
CA TYR A 579 16.19 12.48 16.91
C TYR A 579 17.39 11.56 17.20
N GLN A 580 18.12 11.14 16.17
CA GLN A 580 19.33 10.33 16.34
C GLN A 580 20.36 11.03 17.23
N GLU A 581 20.63 12.32 17.00
CA GLU A 581 21.53 13.11 17.83
C GLU A 581 20.97 13.31 19.24
N ARG A 582 19.65 13.51 19.37
CA ARG A 582 18.96 13.64 20.66
C ARG A 582 19.14 12.41 21.53
N LEU A 583 19.02 11.21 20.96
CA LEU A 583 19.24 9.94 21.69
C LEU A 583 20.65 9.88 22.31
N VAL A 584 21.69 10.33 21.58
CA VAL A 584 23.08 10.38 22.10
C VAL A 584 23.20 11.36 23.26
N TRP A 585 22.55 12.52 23.16
CA TRP A 585 22.53 13.48 24.26
C TRP A 585 21.76 12.94 25.47
N MET A 586 20.59 12.34 25.26
CA MET A 586 19.77 11.75 26.32
C MET A 586 20.53 10.67 27.10
N ASP A 587 21.29 9.82 26.41
CA ASP A 587 22.16 8.82 27.04
C ASP A 587 23.32 9.42 27.84
N SER A 588 23.70 10.65 27.52
CA SER A 588 24.68 11.39 28.32
C SER A 588 24.05 12.10 29.51
N TYR A 589 22.78 12.50 29.40
CA TYR A 589 22.03 13.20 30.43
C TYR A 589 21.49 12.25 31.52
N PHE A 590 20.95 11.10 31.11
CA PHE A 590 20.42 10.05 31.99
C PHE A 590 21.47 8.97 32.29
N LYS A 591 22.58 9.37 32.90
CA LYS A 591 23.65 8.50 33.37
C LYS A 591 23.51 8.11 34.83
#